data_AF-A0A9D4K5W6-F1
#
_entry.id   AF-A0A9D4K5W6-F1
#
_cell.length_a   1.000
_cell.length_b   1.000
_cell.length_c   1.000
_cell.angle_alpha   90.00
_cell.angle_beta   90.00
_cell.angle_gamma   90.00
#
_symmetry.space_group_name_H-M   'P 1'
#
loop_
_entity.id
_entity.type
_entity.pdbx_description
1 polymer ?
#
loop_
_entity_poly.entity_id
_entity_poly.type
_entity_poly.pdbx_seq_one_letter_code
_entity_poly.pdbx_strand_id
1 'polypeptide(L)' 'MFKFTISDIPSDSVVANMTDMAPFFVSERRKSAGQIFPETKRLLVELYRPYNEQLAAFLGDERYAWRDASFASI' A
#
# COMPACT_ATOMS: atom_id res chain seq x y z
N MET A 1 -30.19 -4.95 -11.53
CA MET A 1 -30.08 -4.88 -10.05
C MET A 1 -29.13 -6.00 -9.64
N PHE A 2 -27.88 -5.69 -9.29
CA PHE A 2 -26.90 -6.69 -8.90
C PHE A 2 -27.13 -7.06 -7.42
N LYS A 3 -27.36 -8.35 -7.15
CA LYS A 3 -27.45 -8.92 -5.80
C LYS A 3 -26.07 -9.49 -5.46
N PHE A 4 -25.40 -8.91 -4.48
CA PHE A 4 -24.22 -9.51 -3.87
C PHE A 4 -24.68 -10.46 -2.77
N THR A 5 -24.30 -11.73 -2.83
CA THR A 5 -24.56 -12.70 -1.77
C THR A 5 -23.31 -12.87 -0.91
N ILE A 6 -23.47 -13.19 0.38
CA ILE A 6 -22.34 -13.35 1.32
C ILE A 6 -21.36 -14.46 0.87
N SER A 7 -21.81 -15.38 0.03
CA SER A 7 -20.99 -16.40 -0.62
C SER A 7 -20.00 -15.87 -1.67
N ASP A 8 -20.18 -14.63 -2.13
CA ASP A 8 -19.31 -13.98 -3.12
C ASP A 8 -18.14 -13.24 -2.46
N ILE A 9 -18.11 -13.18 -1.12
CA ILE A 9 -17.03 -12.58 -0.35
C ILE A 9 -15.93 -13.64 -0.16
N PRO A 10 -14.73 -13.47 -0.76
CA PRO A 10 -13.63 -14.39 -0.56
C PRO A 10 -13.29 -14.45 0.93
N SER A 11 -13.21 -15.67 1.48
CA SER A 11 -12.88 -15.86 2.90
C SER A 11 -11.51 -15.27 3.24
N ASP A 12 -11.31 -14.89 4.50
CA ASP A 12 -10.06 -14.30 4.98
C ASP A 12 -8.82 -15.16 4.66
N SER A 13 -8.98 -16.48 4.56
CA SER A 13 -7.92 -17.41 4.15
C SER A 13 -7.49 -17.25 2.67
N VAL A 14 -8.44 -16.93 1.79
CA VAL A 14 -8.18 -16.66 0.37
C VAL A 14 -7.52 -15.29 0.23
N VAL A 15 -8.00 -14.30 0.98
CA VAL A 15 -7.39 -12.96 1.00
C VAL A 15 -5.96 -13.03 1.54
N ALA A 16 -5.73 -13.77 2.62
CA ALA A 16 -4.40 -13.98 3.19
C ALA A 16 -3.43 -14.64 2.18
N ASN A 17 -3.88 -15.67 1.46
CA ASN A 17 -3.08 -16.32 0.42
C ASN A 17 -2.78 -15.41 -0.79
N MET A 18 -3.65 -14.44 -1.09
CA MET A 18 -3.38 -13.44 -2.15
C MET A 18 -2.34 -12.40 -1.71
N THR A 19 -2.29 -12.07 -0.43
CA THR A 19 -1.32 -11.11 0.12
C THR A 19 0.06 -11.70 0.40
N ASP A 20 0.17 -13.02 0.58
CA ASP A 20 1.45 -13.69 0.92
C ASP A 20 2.32 -14.05 -0.30
N MET A 21 1.86 -13.71 -1.52
CA MET A 21 2.73 -13.75 -2.69
C MET A 21 3.71 -12.57 -2.63
N ALA A 22 4.97 -12.86 -2.32
CA ALA A 22 6.08 -11.96 -2.62
C ALA A 22 5.91 -11.44 -4.06
N PRO A 23 6.07 -10.13 -4.32
CA PRO A 23 5.81 -9.55 -5.64
C PRO A 23 6.72 -10.23 -6.66
N PHE A 24 6.15 -11.18 -7.43
CA PHE A 24 6.90 -12.10 -8.30
C PHE A 24 7.54 -11.38 -9.51
N PHE A 25 7.25 -10.09 -9.69
CA PHE A 25 7.78 -9.29 -10.79
C PHE A 25 8.30 -7.94 -10.30
N VAL A 26 9.56 -7.92 -9.87
CA VAL A 26 10.34 -6.67 -9.96
C VAL A 26 10.56 -6.43 -11.45
N SER A 27 9.80 -5.50 -12.04
CA SER A 27 9.94 -5.16 -13.46
C SER A 27 11.39 -4.77 -13.76
N GLU A 28 11.89 -5.12 -14.95
CA GLU A 28 13.26 -4.72 -15.36
C GLU A 28 13.46 -3.19 -15.25
N ARG A 29 12.39 -2.42 -15.46
CA ARG A 29 12.37 -0.96 -15.23
C ARG A 29 12.62 -0.58 -13.77
N ARG A 30 12.08 -1.35 -12.81
CA ARG A 30 12.31 -1.12 -11.37
C ARG A 30 13.74 -1.50 -10.98
N LYS A 31 14.32 -2.53 -11.59
CA LYS A 31 15.75 -2.89 -11.38
C LYS A 31 16.68 -1.79 -11.91
N SER A 32 16.33 -1.15 -13.02
CA SER A 32 17.11 -0.05 -13.61
C SER A 32 16.86 1.32 -12.95
N ALA A 33 15.83 1.46 -12.12
CA ALA A 33 15.40 2.76 -11.60
C ALA A 33 16.35 3.37 -10.55
N GLY A 34 17.37 2.63 -10.09
CA GLY A 34 18.27 3.09 -9.03
C GLY A 34 17.54 3.34 -7.70
N GLN A 35 18.25 3.89 -6.73
CA GLN A 35 17.62 4.34 -5.49
C GLN A 35 16.92 5.69 -5.72
N ILE A 36 15.75 5.86 -5.12
CA ILE A 36 15.06 7.16 -5.10
C ILE A 36 15.90 8.15 -4.29
N PHE A 37 15.98 9.41 -4.75
CA PHE A 37 16.66 10.45 -3.98
C PHE A 37 15.92 10.72 -2.65
N PRO A 38 16.64 10.94 -1.54
CA PRO A 38 16.03 11.22 -0.24
C PRO A 38 15.04 12.40 -0.27
N GLU A 39 15.35 13.43 -1.06
CA GLU A 39 14.52 14.62 -1.22
C GLU A 39 13.20 14.30 -1.93
N THR A 40 13.27 13.50 -3.01
CA THR A 40 12.07 13.03 -3.72
C THR A 40 11.20 12.19 -2.81
N LYS A 41 11.80 11.34 -1.99
CA LYS A 41 11.07 10.53 -1.02
C LYS A 41 10.32 11.38 -0.01
N ARG A 42 10.97 12.41 0.55
CA ARG A 42 10.35 13.37 1.47
C ARG A 42 9.16 14.08 0.83
N LEU A 43 9.33 14.57 -0.39
CA LEU A 43 8.28 15.25 -1.15
C LEU A 43 7.06 14.33 -1.36
N LEU A 44 7.29 13.07 -1.74
CA LEU A 44 6.20 12.12 -1.95
C LEU A 44 5.45 11.82 -0.64
N VAL A 45 6.17 11.65 0.48
CA VAL A 45 5.52 11.42 1.79
C VAL A 45 4.66 12.62 2.19
N GLU A 46 5.16 13.85 2.02
CA GLU A 46 4.39 15.06 2.32
C GLU A 46 3.18 15.22 1.40
N LEU A 47 3.35 14.97 0.10
CA LEU A 47 2.29 15.07 -0.89
C LEU A 47 1.15 14.07 -0.62
N TYR A 48 1.50 12.83 -0.24
CA TYR A 48 0.52 11.77 -0.05
C TYR A 48 -0.08 11.68 1.36
N ARG A 49 0.51 12.36 2.35
CA ARG A 49 0.04 12.38 3.75
C ARG A 49 -1.48 12.54 3.90
N PRO A 50 -2.15 13.57 3.35
CA PRO A 50 -3.58 13.75 3.58
C PRO A 50 -4.43 12.61 3.01
N TYR A 51 -3.99 11.99 1.91
CA TYR A 51 -4.71 10.87 1.30
C TYR A 51 -4.51 9.58 2.10
N ASN A 52 -3.32 9.37 2.64
CA ASN A 52 -3.01 8.24 3.50
C ASN A 52 -3.76 8.29 4.83
N GLU A 53 -3.93 9.49 5.41
CA GLU A 53 -4.78 9.69 6.59
C GLU A 53 -6.25 9.39 6.30
N GLN A 54 -6.77 9.85 5.16
CA GLN A 54 -8.14 9.52 4.72
C GLN A 54 -8.30 8.01 4.49
N LEU A 55 -7.31 7.36 3.90
CA LEU A 55 -7.30 5.92 3.67
C LEU A 55 -7.30 5.15 4.99
N ALA A 56 -6.46 5.54 5.94
CA ALA A 56 -6.40 4.94 7.27
C ALA A 56 -7.74 5.07 8.01
N ALA A 57 -8.37 6.24 7.97
CA ALA A 57 -9.68 6.47 8.55
C ALA A 57 -10.77 5.63 7.85
N PHE A 58 -10.73 5.52 6.53
CA PHE A 58 -11.68 4.73 5.74
C PHE A 58 -11.58 3.22 6.05
N LEU A 59 -10.35 2.72 6.23
CA LEU A 59 -10.09 1.31 6.53
C LEU A 59 -10.15 0.99 8.02
N GLY A 60 -10.16 2.00 8.90
CA GLY A 60 -10.02 1.82 10.34
C GLY A 60 -8.65 1.24 10.75
N ASP A 61 -7.62 1.44 9.93
CA ASP A 61 -6.30 0.83 10.11
C ASP A 61 -5.18 1.87 9.98
N GLU A 62 -4.53 2.15 11.10
CA GLU A 62 -3.49 3.17 11.23
C GLU A 62 -2.17 2.84 10.50
N ARG A 63 -1.97 1.58 10.08
CA ARG A 63 -0.77 1.19 9.30
C ARG A 63 -0.69 1.93 7.97
N TYR A 64 -1.84 2.37 7.43
CA TYR A 64 -1.91 3.11 6.18
C TYR A 64 -1.65 4.62 6.34
N ALA A 65 -1.62 5.16 7.56
CA ALA A 65 -1.42 6.59 7.80
C ALA A 65 0.05 7.04 7.59
N TRP A 66 0.99 6.09 7.42
CA TRP A 66 2.42 6.34 7.16
C TRP A 66 3.04 7.40 8.08
N ARG A 67 2.72 7.32 9.38
CA ARG A 67 3.15 8.30 10.39
C ARG A 67 4.62 8.12 10.82
N ASP A 68 5.22 6.96 10.54
CA ASP A 68 6.58 6.66 10.95
C ASP A 68 7.63 7.38 10.11
N ALA A 69 8.67 7.87 10.78
CA ALA A 69 9.86 8.44 10.16
C ALA A 69 10.62 7.42 9.28
N SER A 70 10.33 6.12 9.42
CA SER A 70 10.86 5.05 8.55
C SER A 70 10.50 5.27 7.08
N PHE A 71 9.32 5.83 6.80
CA PHE A 71 8.92 6.20 5.44
C PHE A 71 9.74 7.37 4.88
N ALA A 72 10.38 8.18 5.74
CA ALA A 72 11.30 9.24 5.33
C ALA A 72 12.78 8.80 5.31
N SER A 73 13.15 7.66 5.92
CA SER A 73 14.56 7.25 6.13
C SER A 73 15.06 5.99 5.39
N ILE A 74 14.18 5.21 4.74
CA ILE A 74 14.59 4.10 3.82
C ILE A 74 15.11 4.60 2.47
#